data_AF-A0A660QIC0-F1
#
_entry.id   AF-A0A660QIC0-F1
#
_cell.length_a   1.000
_cell.length_b   1.000
_cell.length_c   1.000
_cell.angle_alpha   90.00
_cell.angle_beta   90.00
_cell.angle_gamma   90.00
#
_symmetry.space_group_name_H-M   'P 1'
#
loop_
_entity.id
_entity.type
_entity.pdbx_description
1 polymer ?
#
loop_
_entity_poly.entity_id
_entity_poly.type
_entity_poly.pdbx_seq_one_letter_code
_entity_poly.pdbx_strand_id
1 'polypeptide(L)'
;MSEYKKGRKTRELLIETTGELAAGMGFANVSMRAVAERSGENLGSIHYHFGSKEALFEEVVKTAIVDFKEQPPWRVVESLAAEAS
;
A
#
# COMPACT_ATOMS: atom_id res chain seq x y z
N MET A 1 -6.40 -5.55 -23.29
CA MET A 1 -6.97 -5.08 -22.01
C MET A 1 -6.60 -5.93 -20.79
N SER A 2 -6.32 -7.24 -20.93
CA SER A 2 -5.93 -8.12 -19.81
C SER A 2 -4.62 -7.71 -19.10
N GLU A 3 -3.55 -7.44 -19.86
CA GLU A 3 -2.23 -7.09 -19.30
C GLU A 3 -2.23 -5.79 -18.48
N TYR A 4 -2.98 -4.77 -18.93
CA TYR A 4 -3.14 -3.52 -18.19
C TYR A 4 -3.84 -3.70 -16.83
N LYS A 5 -4.81 -4.62 -16.76
CA LYS A 5 -5.49 -4.97 -15.50
C LYS A 5 -4.55 -5.69 -14.54
N LYS A 6 -3.66 -6.55 -15.04
CA LYS A 6 -2.65 -7.25 -14.23
C LYS A 6 -1.61 -6.27 -13.67
N GLY A 7 -1.12 -5.34 -14.49
CA GLY A 7 -0.19 -4.30 -14.04
C GLY A 7 -0.79 -3.40 -12.96
N ARG A 8 -2.08 -3.03 -13.07
CA ARG A 8 -2.75 -2.25 -12.02
C ARG A 8 -2.87 -3.00 -10.69
N LYS A 9 -3.28 -4.27 -10.73
CA LYS A 9 -3.36 -5.10 -9.52
C LYS A 9 -2.01 -5.26 -8.82
N THR A 10 -0.95 -5.43 -9.61
CA THR A 10 0.42 -5.55 -9.09
C THR A 10 0.84 -4.25 -8.42
N ARG A 11 0.54 -3.10 -9.05
CA ARG A 11 0.80 -1.78 -8.47
C ARG A 11 0.05 -1.57 -7.15
N GLU A 12 -1.23 -1.93 -7.08
CA GLU A 12 -2.06 -1.85 -5.86
C GLU A 12 -1.48 -2.72 -4.75
N LEU A 13 -1.16 -3.99 -5.05
CA LEU A 13 -0.52 -4.92 -4.12
C LEU A 13 0.79 -4.37 -3.54
N LEU A 14 1.64 -3.78 -4.38
CA LEU A 14 2.92 -3.22 -3.95
C LEU A 14 2.74 -2.00 -3.03
N ILE A 15 1.73 -1.17 -3.27
CA ILE A 15 1.37 -0.05 -2.38
C ILE A 15 0.91 -0.58 -1.02
N GLU A 16 -0.05 -1.50 -1.02
CA GLU A 16 -0.60 -2.10 0.20
C GLU A 16 0.49 -2.77 1.04
N THR A 17 1.28 -3.67 0.43
CA THR A 17 2.38 -4.39 1.08
C THR A 17 3.39 -3.43 1.70
N THR A 18 3.74 -2.36 0.97
CA THR A 18 4.71 -1.37 1.45
C THR A 18 4.14 -0.56 2.61
N GLY A 19 2.86 -0.19 2.54
CA GLY A 19 2.14 0.48 3.62
C GLY A 19 2.12 -0.34 4.90
N GLU A 20 1.81 -1.64 4.81
CA GLU A 20 1.83 -2.56 5.96
C GLU A 20 3.21 -2.63 6.61
N LEU A 21 4.27 -2.83 5.80
CA LEU A 21 5.63 -2.85 6.29
C LEU A 21 5.99 -1.52 6.96
N ALA A 22 5.69 -0.39 6.32
CA ALA A 22 5.98 0.93 6.85
C ALA A 22 5.24 1.22 8.16
N ALA A 23 3.99 0.77 8.30
CA ALA A 23 3.23 0.90 9.53
C ALA A 23 3.82 0.07 10.68
N GLY A 24 4.38 -1.11 10.38
CA GLY A 24 4.96 -2.00 11.39
C GLY A 24 6.38 -1.62 11.84
N MET A 25 7.23 -1.16 10.91
CA MET A 25 8.67 -0.95 11.18
C MET A 25 9.19 0.46 10.86
N GLY A 26 8.33 1.36 10.36
CA GLY A 26 8.70 2.70 9.91
C GLY A 26 9.37 2.72 8.52
N PHE A 27 9.08 3.77 7.73
CA PHE A 27 9.54 3.92 6.35
C PHE A 27 11.06 3.77 6.16
N ALA A 28 11.86 4.30 7.10
CA ALA A 28 13.32 4.23 7.01
C ALA A 28 13.84 2.78 6.95
N ASN A 29 13.14 1.84 7.61
CA ASN A 29 13.56 0.45 7.74
C ASN A 29 13.02 -0.45 6.62
N VAL A 30 12.07 0.02 5.81
CA VAL A 30 11.51 -0.77 4.70
C VAL A 30 12.47 -0.74 3.50
N SER A 31 12.86 -1.90 2.99
CA SER A 31 13.71 -2.01 1.80
C SER A 31 12.93 -2.54 0.60
N MET A 32 13.35 -2.19 -0.62
CA MET A 32 12.73 -2.69 -1.86
C MET A 32 12.78 -4.23 -1.96
N ARG A 33 13.81 -4.86 -1.36
CA ARG A 33 13.91 -6.32 -1.28
C ARG A 33 12.86 -6.91 -0.33
N ALA A 34 12.66 -6.30 0.84
CA ALA A 34 11.63 -6.73 1.78
C ALA A 34 10.22 -6.59 1.17
N VAL A 35 9.98 -5.51 0.42
CA VAL A 35 8.71 -5.34 -0.33
C VAL A 35 8.52 -6.45 -1.35
N ALA A 36 9.53 -6.74 -2.17
CA ALA A 36 9.49 -7.82 -3.15
C ALA A 36 9.21 -9.19 -2.51
N GLU A 37 9.93 -9.51 -1.43
CA GLU A 37 9.75 -10.76 -0.69
C GLU A 37 8.34 -10.88 -0.10
N ARG A 38 7.85 -9.81 0.53
CA ARG A 38 6.53 -9.81 1.17
C ARG A 38 5.38 -9.86 0.17
N SER A 39 5.51 -9.20 -0.99
CA SER A 39 4.46 -9.18 -2.03
C SER A 39 4.50 -10.40 -2.94
N GLY A 40 5.61 -11.16 -2.95
CA GLY A 40 5.85 -12.24 -3.91
C GLY A 40 6.20 -11.74 -5.32
N GLU A 41 6.41 -10.43 -5.50
CA GLU A 41 6.87 -9.83 -6.75
C GLU A 41 8.40 -9.79 -6.82
N ASN A 42 8.93 -9.52 -8.01
CA ASN A 42 10.37 -9.34 -8.18
C ASN A 42 10.77 -7.85 -8.19
N LEU A 43 12.04 -7.57 -7.90
CA LEU A 43 12.58 -6.21 -7.84
C LEU A 43 12.42 -5.45 -9.17
N GLY A 44 12.46 -6.14 -10.32
CA GLY A 44 12.27 -5.55 -11.64
C GLY A 44 10.84 -5.05 -11.85
N SER A 45 9.83 -5.80 -11.38
CA SER A 45 8.41 -5.43 -11.37
C SER A 45 8.20 -4.13 -10.57
N ILE A 46 8.82 -4.03 -9.39
CA ILE A 46 8.72 -2.82 -8.56
C ILE A 46 9.38 -1.61 -9.25
N HIS A 47 10.57 -1.78 -9.84
CA HIS A 47 11.22 -0.70 -10.59
C HIS A 47 10.41 -0.30 -11.83
N TYR A 48 9.78 -1.24 -12.52
CA TYR A 48 8.90 -0.95 -13.65
C TYR A 48 7.70 -0.08 -13.23
N HIS A 49 7.08 -0.38 -12.07
CA HIS A 49 5.89 0.32 -11.61
C HIS A 49 6.18 1.68 -10.95
N PHE A 50 7.32 1.82 -10.25
CA PHE A 50 7.58 3.00 -9.41
C PHE A 50 8.90 3.69 -9.70
N GLY A 51 9.87 3.02 -10.33
CA GLY A 51 11.20 3.58 -10.64
C GLY A 51 12.14 3.69 -9.43
N SER A 52 11.65 4.14 -8.26
CA SER A 52 12.43 4.27 -7.03
C SER A 52 11.65 3.92 -5.76
N LYS A 53 12.38 3.77 -4.65
CA LYS A 53 11.81 3.56 -3.32
C LYS A 53 10.98 4.76 -2.87
N GLU A 54 11.47 5.97 -3.16
CA GLU A 54 10.84 7.23 -2.80
C GLU A 54 9.51 7.40 -3.53
N ALA A 55 9.47 7.09 -4.83
CA ALA A 55 8.24 7.15 -5.61
C ALA A 55 7.20 6.12 -5.15
N LEU A 56 7.62 4.91 -4.77
CA LEU A 56 6.73 3.94 -4.16
C LEU A 56 6.15 4.46 -2.82
N PHE A 57 6.99 5.05 -1.97
CA PHE A 57 6.52 5.59 -0.68
C PHE A 57 5.62 6.80 -0.85
N GLU A 58 5.87 7.65 -1.84
CA GLU A 58 5.00 8.76 -2.19
C GLU A 58 3.59 8.26 -2.54
N GLU A 59 3.50 7.21 -3.35
CA GLU A 59 2.22 6.59 -3.70
C GLU A 59 1.53 5.95 -2.49
N VAL A 60 2.29 5.31 -1.59
CA VAL A 60 1.74 4.80 -0.31
C VAL A 60 1.11 5.92 0.52
N VAL A 61 1.81 7.04 0.69
CA VAL A 61 1.30 8.18 1.47
C VAL A 61 0.08 8.80 0.79
N LYS A 62 0.10 8.97 -0.54
CA LYS A 62 -1.05 9.49 -1.29
C LYS A 62 -2.27 8.59 -1.12
N THR A 63 -2.11 7.27 -1.28
CA THR A 63 -3.19 6.30 -1.09
C THR A 63 -3.74 6.37 0.33
N ALA A 64 -2.88 6.35 1.35
CA ALA A 64 -3.32 6.44 2.75
C ALA A 64 -4.09 7.74 3.05
N ILE A 65 -3.70 8.88 2.48
CA ILE A 65 -4.40 10.16 2.64
C ILE A 65 -5.79 10.11 1.99
N VAL A 66 -5.90 9.52 0.79
CA VAL A 66 -7.19 9.36 0.10
C VAL A 66 -8.08 8.44 0.91
N ASP A 67 -7.58 7.27 1.32
CA ASP A 67 -8.34 6.30 2.09
C ASP A 67 -8.81 6.87 3.43
N PHE A 68 -7.96 7.64 4.13
CA PHE A 68 -8.36 8.32 5.36
C PHE A 68 -9.49 9.34 5.16
N LYS A 69 -9.52 10.02 4.01
CA LYS A 69 -10.59 10.99 3.68
C LYS A 69 -11.90 10.29 3.34
N GLU A 70 -11.83 9.23 2.55
CA GLU A 70 -13.01 8.49 2.08
C GLU A 70 -13.58 7.56 3.15
N GLN A 71 -12.70 6.96 3.95
CA GLN A 71 -12.97 5.97 4.99
C GLN A 71 -12.22 6.33 6.27
N PRO A 72 -12.67 7.38 6.96
CA PRO A 72 -11.98 7.81 8.15
C PRO A 72 -12.11 6.78 9.28
N PRO A 73 -11.08 6.62 10.13
CA PRO A 73 -11.08 5.61 11.19
C PRO A 73 -12.24 5.74 12.19
N TRP A 74 -12.75 6.96 12.40
CA TRP A 74 -13.90 7.16 13.29
C TRP A 74 -15.18 6.51 12.77
N ARG A 75 -15.32 6.25 11.47
CA ARG A 75 -16.46 5.48 10.93
C ARG A 75 -16.48 4.04 11.46
N VAL A 76 -15.31 3.44 11.70
CA VAL A 76 -15.21 2.11 12.33
C VAL A 76 -15.65 2.18 13.80
N VAL A 77 -15.29 3.27 14.49
CA VAL A 77 -15.73 3.49 15.88
C VAL A 77 -17.25 3.66 15.94
N GLU A 78 -17.83 4.40 14.99
CA GLU A 78 -19.29 4.59 14.88
C GLU A 78 -20.02 3.27 14.59
N SER A 79 -19.52 2.43 13.69
CA SER A 79 -20.15 1.13 13.40
C SER A 79 -20.10 0.19 14.60
N LEU A 80 -18.97 0.13 15.32
CA LEU A 80 -18.84 -0.66 16.54
C LEU A 80 -19.76 -0.17 17.67
N ALA A 81 -19.94 1.15 17.79
CA ALA A 81 -20.87 1.73 18.76
C ALA A 81 -22.33 1.42 18.43
N ALA A 82 -22.69 1.37 17.13
CA ALA A 82 -24.03 1.04 16.66
C ALA A 82 -24.38 -0.44 16.85
N GLU A 83 -23.41 -1.35 16.73
CA GLU A 83 -23.60 -2.79 16.98
C GLU A 83 -23.69 -3.15 18.47
N ALA A 84 -23.16 -2.30 19.34
CA ALA A 84 -23.19 -2.50 20.80
C ALA A 84 -24.46 -1.97 21.49
N SER A 85 -25.40 -1.39 20.73
CA SER A 85 -26.67 -0.81 21.20
C SER A 85 -27.86 -1.66 20.76
#